data_AF-A0A7J7M9D7-F1
#
_entry.id   AF-A0A7J7M9D7-F1
#
_cell.length_a   1.000
_cell.length_b   1.000
_cell.length_c   1.000
_cell.angle_alpha   90.00
_cell.angle_beta   90.00
_cell.angle_gamma   90.00
#
_symmetry.space_group_name_H-M   'P 1'
#
loop_
_entity.id
_entity.type
_entity.pdbx_description
1 polymer ?
#
loop_
_entity_poly.entity_id
_entity_poly.type
_entity_poly.pdbx_seq_one_letter_code
_entity_poly.pdbx_strand_id
1 'polypeptide(L)'
;MIKVGDAIIDIDATGKYVMPGGHSKALQAAHSVGILKHVGTDHCTFNSTQKALGIDDFRKIPNGVNGIEERMHLIWDKMVESGQISATDYVRVTSTKCARVFNIYLRKGAILAGSDAHIIILKVEPGSGRHIEMPLFSHLFSGISKGDAAYVSSLRAPVHRVISAT
;
A
#
# COMPACT_ATOMS: atom_id res chain seq x y z
N MET A 1 21.06 1.78 -4.99
CA MET A 1 21.59 0.63 -4.21
C MET A 1 22.50 1.19 -3.13
N ILE A 2 22.03 1.28 -1.88
CA ILE A 2 22.87 1.70 -0.75
C ILE A 2 23.30 0.43 -0.03
N LYS A 3 24.62 0.25 0.11
CA LYS A 3 25.22 -0.87 0.83
C LYS A 3 25.46 -0.43 2.27
N VAL A 4 24.81 -1.07 3.25
CA VAL A 4 25.08 -0.88 4.68
C VAL A 4 25.53 -2.21 5.24
N GLY A 5 26.84 -2.39 5.42
CA GLY A 5 27.44 -3.69 5.75
C GLY A 5 27.29 -4.71 4.63
N ASP A 6 27.03 -5.97 4.97
CA ASP A 6 26.78 -7.07 4.02
C ASP A 6 25.32 -7.12 3.51
N ALA A 7 24.44 -6.27 4.04
CA ALA A 7 23.05 -6.19 3.61
C ALA A 7 22.89 -5.21 2.45
N ILE A 8 22.35 -5.70 1.32
CA ILE A 8 21.88 -4.85 0.23
C ILE A 8 20.49 -4.36 0.62
N ILE A 9 20.37 -3.05 0.83
CA ILE A 9 19.07 -2.43 1.03
C ILE A 9 18.59 -1.92 -0.33
N ASP A 10 17.57 -2.58 -0.86
CA ASP A 10 16.91 -2.11 -2.08
C ASP A 10 16.12 -0.84 -1.77
N ILE A 11 16.57 0.23 -2.40
CA ILE A 11 15.90 1.52 -2.38
C ILE A 11 15.35 1.72 -3.79
N ASP A 12 14.04 1.88 -3.91
CA ASP A 12 13.43 2.13 -5.21
C ASP A 12 13.85 3.49 -5.77
N ALA A 13 13.49 3.75 -7.04
CA ALA A 13 13.81 5.01 -7.72
C ALA A 13 13.19 6.27 -7.05
N THR A 14 12.39 6.11 -5.99
CA THR A 14 11.78 7.18 -5.21
C THR A 14 12.40 7.34 -3.82
N GLY A 15 13.51 6.66 -3.54
CA GLY A 15 14.19 6.75 -2.25
C GLY A 15 13.51 5.94 -1.14
N LYS A 16 12.62 5.00 -1.48
CA LYS A 16 11.88 4.20 -0.50
C LYS A 16 12.58 2.88 -0.23
N TYR A 17 12.64 2.51 1.05
CA TYR A 17 13.02 1.18 1.48
C TYR A 17 12.02 0.15 0.96
N VAL A 18 12.51 -0.81 0.17
CA VAL A 18 11.72 -1.95 -0.28
C VAL A 18 12.15 -3.16 0.53
N MET A 19 11.18 -3.75 1.24
CA MET A 19 11.42 -5.01 1.94
C MET A 19 11.78 -6.11 0.93
N PRO A 20 12.70 -7.04 1.28
CA PRO A 20 13.01 -8.17 0.40
C PRO A 20 11.76 -8.94 -0.01
N GLY A 21 11.81 -9.60 -1.17
CA GLY A 21 10.68 -10.39 -1.68
C GLY A 21 10.17 -11.43 -0.67
N GLY A 22 8.87 -11.73 -0.72
CA GLY A 22 8.24 -12.78 0.10
C GLY A 22 7.52 -12.30 1.36
N HIS A 23 7.91 -11.15 1.95
CA HIS A 23 7.26 -10.61 3.15
C HIS A 23 5.77 -10.29 2.94
N SER A 24 5.39 -9.83 1.74
CA SER A 24 3.99 -9.51 1.42
C SER A 24 3.08 -10.73 1.56
N LYS A 25 3.56 -11.93 1.17
CA LYS A 25 2.80 -13.18 1.31
C LYS A 25 2.64 -13.58 2.78
N ALA A 26 3.68 -13.39 3.59
CA ALA A 26 3.61 -13.66 5.02
C ALA A 26 2.63 -12.73 5.75
N LEU A 27 2.64 -11.43 5.42
CA LEU A 27 1.69 -10.46 5.97
C LEU A 27 0.25 -10.77 5.56
N GLN A 28 0.03 -11.12 4.29
CA GLN A 28 -1.27 -11.56 3.78
C GLN A 28 -1.77 -12.79 4.55
N ALA A 29 -0.94 -13.83 4.67
CA ALA A 29 -1.28 -15.03 5.43
C ALA A 29 -1.63 -14.71 6.89
N ALA A 30 -0.85 -13.84 7.54
CA ALA A 30 -1.09 -13.42 8.93
C ALA A 30 -2.44 -12.69 9.10
N HIS A 31 -2.91 -11.94 8.09
CA HIS A 31 -4.25 -11.34 8.09
C HIS A 31 -5.34 -12.39 7.87
N SER A 32 -5.13 -13.36 6.99
CA SER A 32 -6.07 -14.45 6.71
C SER A 32 -6.33 -15.32 7.93
N VAL A 33 -5.28 -15.67 8.69
CA VAL A 33 -5.44 -16.43 9.94
C VAL A 33 -5.80 -15.55 11.14
N GLY A 34 -5.91 -14.24 10.93
CA GLY A 34 -6.33 -13.28 11.95
C GLY A 34 -5.28 -12.96 13.01
N ILE A 35 -3.99 -13.26 12.80
CA ILE A 35 -2.89 -12.77 13.66
C ILE A 35 -2.85 -11.24 13.57
N LEU A 36 -2.79 -10.70 12.35
CA LEU A 36 -2.88 -9.26 12.11
C LEU A 36 -4.34 -8.82 12.02
N LYS A 37 -4.67 -7.76 12.77
CA LYS A 37 -6.06 -7.42 13.10
C LYS A 37 -6.67 -6.35 12.19
N HIS A 38 -5.90 -5.38 11.71
CA HIS A 38 -6.38 -4.33 10.81
C HIS A 38 -5.26 -3.80 9.90
N VAL A 39 -5.64 -3.11 8.83
CA VAL A 39 -4.71 -2.50 7.86
C VAL A 39 -4.81 -0.97 7.94
N GLY A 40 -3.66 -0.33 8.17
CA GLY A 40 -3.45 1.12 8.03
C GLY A 40 -2.54 1.42 6.83
N THR A 41 -2.35 2.70 6.52
CA THR A 41 -1.59 3.15 5.33
C THR A 41 -0.30 3.86 5.65
N ASP A 42 -0.18 4.37 6.88
CA ASP A 42 0.90 5.28 7.28
C ASP A 42 1.07 6.44 6.27
N HIS A 43 -0.07 6.97 5.80
CA HIS A 43 -0.08 8.01 4.77
C HIS A 43 0.63 9.26 5.27
N CYS A 44 1.81 9.52 4.70
CA CYS A 44 2.66 10.67 4.99
C CYS A 44 3.38 11.06 3.70
N THR A 45 2.84 12.04 2.97
CA THR A 45 3.25 12.30 1.59
C THR A 45 4.19 13.47 1.47
N PHE A 46 5.22 13.29 0.63
CA PHE A 46 6.18 14.32 0.26
C PHE A 46 6.33 14.31 -1.26
N ASN A 47 6.38 15.50 -1.86
CA ASN A 47 6.64 15.64 -3.29
C ASN A 47 8.12 15.40 -3.62
N SER A 48 8.43 15.32 -4.91
CA SER A 48 9.79 15.04 -5.41
C SER A 48 10.82 16.07 -4.92
N THR A 49 10.45 17.35 -4.83
CA THR A 49 11.34 18.42 -4.30
C THR A 49 11.67 18.21 -2.82
N GLN A 50 10.69 17.79 -2.01
CA GLN A 50 10.90 17.49 -0.58
C GLN A 50 11.73 16.22 -0.39
N LYS A 51 11.51 15.17 -1.20
CA LYS A 51 12.32 13.95 -1.18
C LYS A 51 13.77 14.21 -1.61
N ALA A 52 13.98 15.13 -2.56
CA ALA A 52 15.29 15.51 -3.09
C ALA A 52 16.22 16.16 -2.04
N LEU A 53 15.70 16.58 -0.88
CA LEU A 53 16.53 17.07 0.25
C LEU A 53 17.58 16.05 0.71
N GLY A 54 17.34 14.75 0.47
CA GLY A 54 18.28 13.68 0.79
C GLY A 54 18.97 13.05 -0.41
N ILE A 55 19.08 13.76 -1.55
CA ILE A 55 19.73 13.23 -2.77
C ILE A 55 21.16 12.74 -2.52
N ASP A 56 21.91 13.47 -1.68
CA ASP A 56 23.30 13.14 -1.33
C ASP A 56 23.43 12.41 0.03
N ASP A 57 22.35 12.34 0.81
CA ASP A 57 22.33 11.71 2.13
C ASP A 57 20.93 11.15 2.42
N PHE A 58 20.78 9.82 2.30
CA PHE A 58 19.49 9.15 2.47
C PHE A 58 18.84 9.41 3.84
N ARG A 59 19.63 9.71 4.87
CA ARG A 59 19.13 10.00 6.22
C ARG A 59 18.33 11.31 6.28
N LYS A 60 18.48 12.16 5.26
CA LYS A 60 17.77 13.43 5.12
C LYS A 60 16.53 13.31 4.23
N ILE A 61 16.27 12.15 3.62
CA ILE A 61 15.04 11.93 2.86
C ILE A 61 13.88 11.87 3.87
N PRO A 62 12.85 12.71 3.76
CA PRO A 62 11.69 12.63 4.65
C PRO A 62 10.96 11.30 4.42
N ASN A 63 10.76 10.53 5.50
CA ASN A 63 10.13 9.21 5.44
C ASN A 63 8.61 9.31 5.30
N GLY A 64 8.06 8.56 4.34
CA GLY A 64 6.61 8.53 4.12
C GLY A 64 6.21 8.18 2.69
N VAL A 65 5.00 7.61 2.55
CA VAL A 65 4.39 7.17 1.30
C VAL A 65 2.89 7.54 1.25
N ASN A 66 2.29 7.54 0.05
CA ASN A 66 0.83 7.60 -0.10
C ASN A 66 0.21 6.21 0.11
N GLY A 67 -1.13 6.14 0.12
CA GLY A 67 -1.83 4.87 0.33
C GLY A 67 -3.24 4.99 0.89
N ILE A 68 -3.65 6.18 1.37
CA ILE A 68 -4.95 6.40 2.02
C ILE A 68 -6.12 6.07 1.09
N GLU A 69 -6.01 6.42 -0.18
CA GLU A 69 -7.03 6.22 -1.21
C GLU A 69 -7.01 4.78 -1.72
N GLU A 70 -5.83 4.22 -1.92
CA GLU A 70 -5.63 2.94 -2.58
C GLU A 70 -5.88 1.75 -1.64
N ARG A 71 -5.82 1.96 -0.31
CA ARG A 71 -5.92 0.90 0.70
C ARG A 71 -7.09 -0.03 0.47
N MET A 72 -8.28 0.53 0.24
CA MET A 72 -9.51 -0.26 0.15
C MET A 72 -9.49 -1.16 -1.09
N HIS A 73 -9.01 -0.65 -2.22
CA HIS A 73 -8.93 -1.40 -3.47
C HIS A 73 -7.82 -2.45 -3.45
N LEU A 74 -6.66 -2.13 -2.88
CA LEU A 74 -5.53 -3.07 -2.82
C LEU A 74 -5.80 -4.28 -1.96
N ILE A 75 -6.47 -4.10 -0.81
CA ILE A 75 -6.82 -5.24 0.05
C ILE A 75 -7.88 -6.11 -0.63
N TRP A 76 -8.81 -5.49 -1.37
CA TRP A 76 -9.78 -6.24 -2.16
C TRP A 76 -9.09 -7.07 -3.24
N ASP A 77 -8.31 -6.43 -4.12
CA ASP A 77 -7.60 -7.08 -5.22
C ASP A 77 -6.60 -8.15 -4.75
N LYS A 78 -5.78 -7.86 -3.73
CA LYS A 78 -4.73 -8.78 -3.31
C LYS A 78 -5.21 -9.92 -2.43
N MET A 79 -6.30 -9.75 -1.69
CA MET A 79 -6.72 -10.71 -0.67
C MET A 79 -8.12 -11.27 -0.88
N VAL A 80 -9.07 -10.48 -1.39
CA VAL A 80 -10.44 -10.97 -1.64
C VAL A 80 -10.51 -11.69 -2.98
N GLU A 81 -10.06 -11.05 -4.07
CA GLU A 81 -10.06 -11.64 -5.41
C GLU A 81 -9.22 -12.92 -5.49
N SER A 82 -8.10 -12.94 -4.76
CA SER A 82 -7.22 -14.11 -4.68
C SER A 82 -7.79 -15.25 -3.83
N GLY A 83 -8.93 -15.04 -3.16
CA GLY A 83 -9.57 -16.01 -2.27
C GLY A 83 -8.86 -16.20 -0.92
N GLN A 84 -7.89 -15.35 -0.58
CA GLN A 84 -7.18 -15.44 0.70
C GLN A 84 -8.03 -15.03 1.91
N ILE A 85 -8.99 -14.11 1.72
CA ILE A 85 -9.94 -13.68 2.74
C ILE A 85 -11.34 -13.51 2.15
N SER A 86 -12.37 -13.66 2.96
CA SER A 86 -13.76 -13.39 2.55
C SER A 86 -14.07 -11.89 2.47
N ALA A 87 -15.18 -11.51 1.83
CA ALA A 87 -15.69 -10.13 1.89
C ALA A 87 -16.04 -9.69 3.33
N THR A 88 -16.45 -10.62 4.20
CA THR A 88 -16.67 -10.33 5.62
C THR A 88 -15.35 -10.05 6.35
N ASP A 89 -14.29 -10.80 6.03
CA ASP A 89 -12.95 -10.53 6.55
C ASP A 89 -12.40 -9.19 6.06
N TYR A 90 -12.69 -8.81 4.82
CA TYR A 90 -12.36 -7.50 4.29
C TYR A 90 -12.95 -6.37 5.16
N VAL A 91 -14.24 -6.44 5.48
CA VAL A 91 -14.90 -5.46 6.37
C VAL A 91 -14.27 -5.49 7.77
N ARG A 92 -13.95 -6.69 8.27
CA ARG A 92 -13.28 -6.87 9.57
C ARG A 92 -11.94 -6.17 9.62
N VAL A 93 -11.04 -6.38 8.65
CA VAL A 93 -9.66 -5.83 8.65
C VAL A 93 -9.60 -4.35 8.29
N THR A 94 -10.56 -3.85 7.52
CA THR A 94 -10.53 -2.45 7.05
C THR A 94 -11.28 -1.49 7.97
N SER A 95 -12.26 -1.97 8.75
CA SER A 95 -13.18 -1.12 9.50
C SER A 95 -13.52 -1.66 10.91
N THR A 96 -14.24 -2.78 11.01
CA THR A 96 -14.83 -3.23 12.29
C THR A 96 -13.78 -3.49 13.38
N LYS A 97 -12.66 -4.12 13.04
CA LYS A 97 -11.63 -4.44 14.04
C LYS A 97 -10.89 -3.19 14.52
N CYS A 98 -10.65 -2.23 13.63
CA CYS A 98 -10.10 -0.91 13.97
C CYS A 98 -11.04 -0.17 14.93
N ALA A 99 -12.34 -0.10 14.62
CA ALA A 99 -13.33 0.55 15.49
C ALA A 99 -13.39 -0.07 16.89
N ARG A 100 -13.23 -1.40 17.02
CA ARG A 100 -13.14 -2.08 18.31
C ARG A 100 -11.86 -1.73 19.08
N VAL A 101 -10.71 -1.68 18.40
CA VAL A 101 -9.42 -1.32 19.03
C VAL A 101 -9.45 0.11 19.57
N PHE A 102 -10.04 1.04 18.83
CA PHE A 102 -10.16 2.44 19.23
C PHE A 102 -11.39 2.75 20.11
N ASN A 103 -12.11 1.72 20.59
CA ASN A 103 -13.27 1.86 21.47
C ASN A 103 -14.39 2.77 20.90
N ILE A 104 -14.64 2.70 19.59
CA ILE A 104 -15.67 3.47 18.88
C ILE A 104 -16.70 2.56 18.16
N TYR A 105 -16.64 1.26 18.42
CA TYR A 105 -17.67 0.29 18.01
C TYR A 105 -18.79 0.29 19.09
N LEU A 106 -20.09 0.36 18.78
CA LEU A 106 -20.76 0.20 17.48
C LEU A 106 -20.92 1.46 16.64
N ARG A 107 -20.54 2.65 17.15
CA ARG A 107 -20.75 3.91 16.44
C ARG A 107 -20.10 3.95 15.05
N LYS A 108 -18.91 3.37 14.89
CA LYS A 108 -18.22 3.17 13.60
C LYS A 108 -18.01 1.68 13.32
N GLY A 109 -17.88 1.34 12.03
CA GLY A 109 -17.53 0.00 11.57
C GLY A 109 -18.64 -1.05 11.75
N ALA A 110 -19.90 -0.58 11.80
CA ALA A 110 -21.10 -1.40 11.81
C ALA A 110 -22.19 -0.78 10.94
N ILE A 111 -23.00 -1.63 10.29
CA ILE A 111 -24.24 -1.24 9.63
C ILE A 111 -25.37 -1.76 10.53
N LEU A 112 -25.75 -0.95 11.52
CA LEU A 112 -26.79 -1.24 12.50
C LEU A 112 -27.54 0.04 12.87
N ALA A 113 -28.78 -0.10 13.32
CA ALA A 113 -29.54 1.03 13.87
C ALA A 113 -28.77 1.71 15.01
N GLY A 114 -28.70 3.05 14.97
CA GLY A 114 -27.94 3.85 15.95
C GLY A 114 -26.43 3.99 15.66
N SER A 115 -25.89 3.33 14.62
CA SER A 115 -24.50 3.57 14.17
C SER A 115 -24.43 4.80 13.25
N ASP A 116 -23.26 5.43 13.13
CA ASP A 116 -23.08 6.52 12.17
C ASP A 116 -23.19 5.99 10.73
N ALA A 117 -23.86 6.71 9.84
CA ALA A 117 -24.08 6.34 8.43
C ALA A 117 -22.83 6.52 7.52
N HIS A 118 -21.68 5.93 7.89
CA HIS A 118 -20.48 5.88 7.05
C HIS A 118 -20.48 4.60 6.22
N ILE A 119 -21.07 4.68 5.02
CA ILE A 119 -21.30 3.53 4.15
C ILE A 119 -20.54 3.73 2.83
N ILE A 120 -19.88 2.67 2.36
CA ILE A 120 -19.24 2.60 1.05
C ILE A 120 -20.01 1.59 0.21
N ILE A 121 -20.38 1.97 -1.01
CA ILE A 121 -20.97 1.06 -1.99
C ILE A 121 -19.83 0.52 -2.85
N LEU A 122 -19.48 -0.75 -2.65
CA LEU A 122 -18.49 -1.45 -3.48
C LEU A 122 -19.22 -2.15 -4.63
N LYS A 123 -18.90 -1.78 -5.87
CA LYS A 123 -19.54 -2.35 -7.05
C LYS A 123 -18.80 -3.60 -7.48
N VAL A 124 -19.41 -4.75 -7.26
CA VAL A 124 -18.88 -6.04 -7.71
C VAL A 124 -19.64 -6.54 -8.93
N GLU A 125 -18.92 -7.18 -9.84
CA GLU A 125 -19.49 -8.03 -10.88
C GLU A 125 -20.36 -9.12 -10.22
N PRO A 126 -21.65 -9.21 -10.60
CA PRO A 126 -22.56 -10.18 -10.02
C PRO A 126 -22.06 -11.62 -10.22
N GLY A 127 -21.99 -12.39 -9.13
CA GLY A 127 -21.68 -13.82 -9.15
C GLY A 127 -20.20 -14.18 -9.33
N SER A 128 -19.32 -13.24 -9.68
CA SER A 128 -17.87 -13.50 -9.81
C SER A 128 -17.09 -13.21 -8.53
N GLY A 129 -17.68 -12.42 -7.61
CA GLY A 129 -16.96 -11.89 -6.46
C GLY A 129 -15.94 -10.81 -6.83
N ARG A 130 -15.88 -10.44 -8.12
CA ARG A 130 -14.91 -9.49 -8.64
C ARG A 130 -15.38 -8.05 -8.46
N HIS A 131 -14.55 -7.12 -8.06
CA HIS A 131 -14.91 -5.69 -8.10
C HIS A 131 -14.79 -5.15 -9.53
N ILE A 132 -15.68 -4.23 -9.93
CA ILE A 132 -15.55 -3.53 -11.21
C ILE A 132 -14.32 -2.63 -11.14
N GLU A 133 -13.30 -2.95 -11.93
CA GLU A 133 -12.03 -2.21 -11.94
C GLU A 133 -12.28 -0.71 -12.05
N MET A 134 -11.94 0.02 -10.98
CA MET A 134 -11.86 1.47 -11.03
C MET A 134 -10.49 1.82 -11.58
N PRO A 135 -10.37 2.78 -12.53
CA PRO A 135 -9.07 3.22 -12.99
C PRO A 135 -8.21 3.60 -11.79
N LEU A 136 -7.00 3.04 -11.69
CA LEU A 136 -6.07 3.35 -10.60
C LEU A 136 -5.89 4.87 -10.49
N PHE A 137 -6.10 5.41 -9.30
CA PHE A 137 -5.55 6.71 -8.93
C PHE A 137 -4.02 6.53 -8.85
N SER A 138 -3.35 6.93 -9.92
CA SER A 138 -2.04 6.45 -10.31
C SER A 138 -0.89 7.17 -9.59
N HIS A 139 -0.44 6.69 -8.42
CA HIS A 139 0.80 7.24 -7.82
C HIS A 139 1.74 6.23 -7.14
N LEU A 140 1.30 5.03 -6.72
CA LEU A 140 2.17 4.14 -5.93
C LEU A 140 2.47 2.77 -6.56
N PHE A 141 1.58 2.21 -7.38
CA PHE A 141 1.68 0.80 -7.79
C PHE A 141 1.84 0.56 -9.30
N SER A 142 1.70 1.60 -10.14
CA SER A 142 1.84 1.52 -11.60
C SER A 142 3.10 2.21 -12.13
N GLY A 143 4.03 2.60 -11.27
CA GLY A 143 5.18 3.39 -11.66
C GLY A 143 4.93 4.90 -11.63
N ILE A 144 6.05 5.60 -11.54
CA ILE A 144 6.24 7.04 -11.37
C ILE A 144 5.38 7.86 -12.36
N SER A 145 4.88 9.03 -11.93
CA SER A 145 4.14 9.95 -12.80
C SER A 145 4.96 10.31 -14.06
N LYS A 146 4.32 10.56 -15.21
CA LYS A 146 5.03 10.97 -16.44
C LYS A 146 5.91 12.23 -16.22
N GLY A 147 5.51 13.13 -15.32
CA GLY A 147 6.29 14.32 -14.96
C GLY A 147 7.56 13.98 -14.17
N ASP A 148 7.45 13.04 -13.22
CA ASP A 148 8.58 12.57 -12.42
C ASP A 148 9.52 11.65 -13.23
N ALA A 149 9.00 10.92 -14.24
CA ALA A 149 9.82 10.14 -15.16
C ALA A 149 10.73 11.03 -16.02
N ALA A 150 10.26 12.23 -16.40
CA ALA A 150 11.07 13.24 -17.10
C ALA A 150 12.10 13.90 -16.17
N TYR A 151 11.75 14.13 -14.90
CA TYR A 151 12.71 14.62 -13.90
C TYR A 151 13.81 13.59 -13.62
N VAL A 152 13.45 12.32 -13.41
CA VAL A 152 14.40 11.23 -13.12
C VAL A 152 15.28 10.89 -14.33
N SER A 153 14.76 10.98 -15.56
CA SER A 153 15.59 10.81 -16.77
C SER A 153 16.60 11.95 -16.95
N SER A 154 16.29 13.15 -16.44
CA SER A 154 17.22 14.29 -16.45
C SER A 154 18.39 14.14 -15.47
N LEU A 155 18.26 13.30 -14.42
CA LEU A 155 19.21 13.25 -13.32
C LEU A 155 20.51 12.47 -13.61
N ARG A 156 20.71 11.87 -14.80
CA ARG A 156 21.93 11.12 -15.20
C ARG A 156 22.52 10.22 -14.08
N ALA A 157 21.69 9.68 -13.20
CA ALA A 157 22.16 8.76 -12.17
C ALA A 157 22.55 7.43 -12.84
N PRO A 158 23.78 6.91 -12.64
CA PRO A 158 24.22 5.68 -13.27
C PRO A 158 23.46 4.49 -12.65
N VAL A 159 22.36 4.09 -13.29
CA VAL A 159 21.64 2.85 -12.96
C VAL A 159 22.22 1.73 -13.81
N HIS A 160 23.22 1.02 -13.28
CA HIS A 160 23.64 -0.26 -13.87
C HIS A 160 22.61 -1.34 -13.54
N ARG A 161 21.83 -1.74 -14.55
CA ARG A 161 20.94 -2.90 -14.48
C ARG A 161 21.74 -4.14 -14.86
N VAL A 162 22.06 -5.00 -13.90
CA VAL A 162 22.55 -6.35 -14.22
C VAL A 162 21.32 -7.22 -14.44
N ILE A 163 21.09 -7.63 -15.68
CA ILE A 163 20.12 -8.67 -16.01
C ILE A 163 20.83 -9.99 -15.73
N SER A 164 20.33 -10.75 -14.73
CA SER A 164 20.76 -12.13 -14.56
C SER A 164 20.22 -12.93 -15.74
N ALA A 165 21.09 -13.28 -16.69
CA ALA A 165 20.80 -14.28 -17.70
C ALA A 165 20.85 -15.67 -17.02
N THR A 166 19.77 -16.43 -17.16
CA THR A 166 19.80 -17.89 -17.12
C THR A 166 20.26 -18.42 -18.46
#